data_AF-A0A3B9BH21-F1
#
_entry.id   AF-A0A3B9BH21-F1
#
_cell.length_a   1.000
_cell.length_b   1.000
_cell.length_c   1.000
_cell.angle_alpha   90.00
_cell.angle_beta   90.00
_cell.angle_gamma   90.00
#
_symmetry.space_group_name_H-M   'P 1'
#
loop_
_entity.id
_entity.type
_entity.pdbx_description
1 polymer ?
#
loop_
_entity_poly.entity_id
_entity_poly.type
_entity_poly.pdbx_seq_one_letter_code
_entity_poly.pdbx_strand_id
1 'polypeptide(L)'
;EFDADDTSYSPAETHSMNQLSKELTALKEKLLDREKELDAREAAIALELDSLEKQKDELSNIRLDLASKLEDFESRRDQDVSEEKLKEYKDTSSRWIEMGPEVASIEIQNWRQKRRFEEALSIFETLKPDEKAPIIAFMYNSDDDSLIELADALSMRDRGLLPSRSDEFGVDLQN
;
A
#
# COMPACT_ATOMS: atom_id res chain seq x y z
N GLU A 1 -49.63 -2.38 80.75
CA GLU A 1 -49.77 -1.04 80.14
C GLU A 1 -48.69 -0.96 79.08
N PHE A 2 -49.06 -0.83 77.80
CA PHE A 2 -48.11 -0.78 76.70
C PHE A 2 -47.68 0.69 76.56
N ASP A 3 -46.42 0.98 76.90
CA ASP A 3 -45.91 2.33 76.92
C ASP A 3 -45.69 2.79 75.46
N ALA A 4 -46.67 3.53 74.94
CA ALA A 4 -46.67 3.97 73.55
C ALA A 4 -45.58 5.01 73.25
N ASP A 5 -44.91 5.54 74.27
CA ASP A 5 -43.89 6.58 74.14
C ASP A 5 -42.48 6.00 73.85
N ASP A 6 -42.26 4.71 74.12
CA ASP A 6 -40.97 4.02 73.90
C ASP A 6 -40.75 3.58 72.43
N THR A 7 -41.60 4.08 71.53
CA THR A 7 -41.53 3.83 70.07
C THR A 7 -41.10 5.04 69.24
N SER A 8 -40.78 6.16 69.90
CA SER A 8 -40.32 7.36 69.21
C SER A 8 -38.79 7.38 69.10
N TYR A 9 -38.27 7.40 67.87
CA TYR A 9 -36.85 7.62 67.62
C TYR A 9 -36.43 8.95 68.25
N SER A 10 -35.28 8.98 68.92
CA SER A 10 -34.72 10.23 69.43
C SER A 10 -34.47 11.22 68.29
N PRO A 11 -34.45 12.55 68.55
CA PRO A 11 -34.14 13.55 67.53
C PRO A 11 -32.80 13.30 66.82
N ALA A 12 -31.81 12.74 67.53
CA ALA A 12 -30.51 12.38 66.98
C ALA A 12 -30.59 11.15 66.05
N GLU A 13 -31.38 10.14 66.40
CA GLU A 13 -31.63 8.97 65.55
C GLU A 13 -32.41 9.33 64.29
N THR A 14 -33.43 10.20 64.42
CA THR A 14 -34.19 10.72 63.28
C THR A 14 -33.30 11.56 62.36
N HIS A 15 -32.43 12.40 62.92
CA HIS A 15 -31.46 13.16 62.13
C HIS A 15 -30.46 12.25 61.39
N SER A 16 -29.92 11.25 62.08
CA SER A 16 -28.99 10.27 61.51
C SER A 16 -29.64 9.44 60.40
N MET A 17 -30.87 8.97 60.61
CA MET A 17 -31.64 8.24 59.60
C MET A 17 -31.91 9.11 58.36
N ASN A 18 -32.25 10.38 58.54
CA ASN A 18 -32.44 11.31 57.44
C ASN A 18 -31.14 11.59 56.69
N GLN A 19 -29.99 11.68 57.38
CA GLN A 19 -28.70 11.84 56.75
C GLN A 19 -28.32 10.60 55.91
N LEU A 20 -28.48 9.41 56.47
CA LEU A 20 -28.24 8.15 55.76
C LEU A 20 -29.16 8.00 54.54
N SER A 21 -30.43 8.41 54.65
CA SER A 21 -31.36 8.40 53.51
C SER A 21 -30.91 9.33 52.38
N LYS A 22 -30.40 10.53 52.71
CA LYS A 22 -29.83 11.47 51.73
C LYS A 22 -28.57 10.90 51.06
N GLU A 23 -27.66 10.33 51.85
CA GLU A 23 -26.44 9.70 51.34
C GLU A 23 -26.77 8.51 50.43
N LEU A 24 -27.74 7.68 50.82
CA LEU A 24 -28.21 6.55 50.02
C LEU A 24 -28.82 7.02 48.69
N THR A 25 -29.61 8.10 48.70
CA THR A 25 -30.20 8.67 47.48
C THR A 25 -29.11 9.22 46.56
N ALA A 26 -28.13 9.95 47.12
CA ALA A 26 -27.00 10.48 46.36
C ALA A 26 -26.11 9.36 45.77
N LEU A 27 -25.91 8.26 46.49
CA LEU A 27 -25.19 7.09 45.99
C LEU A 27 -25.96 6.39 44.86
N LYS A 28 -27.28 6.28 44.99
CA LYS A 28 -28.14 5.70 43.95
C LYS A 28 -28.08 6.52 42.66
N GLU A 29 -28.15 7.85 42.75
CA GLU A 29 -28.01 8.74 41.58
C GLU A 29 -26.65 8.58 40.91
N LYS A 30 -25.55 8.59 41.70
CA LYS A 30 -24.20 8.35 41.17
C LYS A 30 -24.05 7.00 40.47
N LEU A 31 -24.70 5.97 41.01
CA LEU A 31 -24.66 4.63 40.42
C LEU A 31 -25.40 4.60 39.08
N LEU A 32 -26.59 5.21 39.01
CA LEU A 32 -27.36 5.34 37.77
C LEU A 32 -26.61 6.13 36.68
N ASP A 33 -25.92 7.20 37.06
CA ASP A 33 -25.14 7.98 36.10
C ASP A 33 -23.93 7.21 35.58
N ARG A 34 -23.29 6.41 36.45
CA ARG A 34 -22.17 5.55 36.05
C ARG A 34 -22.60 4.40 35.16
N GLU A 35 -23.79 3.83 35.40
CA GLU A 35 -24.38 2.81 34.52
C GLU A 35 -24.62 3.36 33.12
N LYS A 36 -25.23 4.54 32.99
CA LYS A 36 -25.42 5.22 31.69
C LYS A 36 -24.09 5.51 30.98
N GLU A 37 -23.07 5.90 31.72
CA GLU A 37 -21.74 6.16 31.16
C GLU A 37 -21.10 4.86 30.64
N LEU A 38 -21.25 3.75 31.36
CA LEU A 38 -20.78 2.44 30.93
C LEU A 38 -21.52 1.96 29.68
N ASP A 39 -22.85 2.06 29.65
CA ASP A 39 -23.65 1.70 28.47
C ASP A 39 -23.23 2.49 27.22
N ALA A 40 -22.98 3.80 27.38
CA ALA A 40 -22.52 4.64 26.28
C ALA A 40 -21.12 4.24 25.79
N ARG A 41 -20.22 3.85 26.70
CA ARG A 41 -18.87 3.37 26.35
C ARG A 41 -18.92 2.01 25.67
N GLU A 42 -19.75 1.09 26.14
CA GLU A 42 -19.93 -0.22 25.53
C GLU A 42 -20.50 -0.09 24.11
N ALA A 43 -21.47 0.80 23.90
CA ALA A 43 -21.99 1.10 22.57
C ALA A 43 -20.91 1.68 21.64
N ALA A 44 -20.07 2.59 22.13
CA ALA A 44 -18.97 3.15 21.34
C ALA A 44 -17.93 2.08 20.96
N ILE A 45 -17.54 1.22 21.91
CA ILE A 45 -16.61 0.11 21.68
C ILE A 45 -17.18 -0.87 20.65
N ALA A 46 -18.48 -1.19 20.72
CA ALA A 46 -19.12 -2.09 19.76
C ALA A 46 -19.07 -1.54 18.32
N LEU A 47 -19.27 -0.23 18.15
CA LEU A 47 -19.16 0.43 16.84
C LEU A 47 -17.72 0.44 16.32
N GLU A 48 -16.75 0.71 17.19
CA GLU A 48 -15.32 0.66 16.81
C GLU A 48 -14.90 -0.76 16.41
N LEU A 49 -15.39 -1.78 17.11
CA LEU A 49 -15.10 -3.18 16.80
C LEU A 49 -15.65 -3.59 15.41
N ASP A 50 -16.90 -3.22 15.09
CA ASP A 50 -17.48 -3.45 13.75
C ASP A 50 -16.69 -2.74 12.64
N SER A 51 -16.23 -1.50 12.90
CA SER A 51 -15.37 -0.78 11.97
C SER A 51 -14.02 -1.48 11.75
N LEU A 52 -13.40 -1.98 12.83
CA LEU A 52 -12.13 -2.69 12.74
C LEU A 52 -12.26 -4.03 12.01
N GLU A 53 -13.37 -4.73 12.18
CA GLU A 53 -13.65 -5.99 11.48
C GLU A 53 -13.78 -5.75 9.96
N LYS A 54 -14.49 -4.70 9.55
CA LYS A 54 -14.57 -4.28 8.14
C LYS A 54 -13.21 -3.94 7.54
N GLN A 55 -12.37 -3.20 8.27
CA GLN A 55 -11.02 -2.86 7.81
C GLN A 55 -10.14 -4.11 7.66
N LYS A 56 -10.25 -5.06 8.58
CA LYS A 56 -9.53 -6.33 8.51
C LYS A 56 -9.93 -7.15 7.28
N ASP A 57 -11.22 -7.21 6.97
CA ASP A 57 -11.72 -7.92 5.79
C ASP A 57 -11.24 -7.26 4.48
N GLU A 58 -11.26 -5.93 4.43
CA GLU A 58 -10.74 -5.16 3.29
C GLU A 58 -9.23 -5.43 3.09
N LEU A 59 -8.44 -5.40 4.15
CA LEU A 59 -7.01 -5.73 4.09
C LEU A 59 -6.75 -7.16 3.62
N SER A 60 -7.58 -8.12 4.06
CA SER A 60 -7.48 -9.50 3.60
C SER A 60 -7.76 -9.61 2.09
N ASN A 61 -8.78 -8.90 1.60
CA ASN A 61 -9.11 -8.88 0.17
C ASN A 61 -8.00 -8.24 -0.67
N ILE A 62 -7.45 -7.12 -0.22
CA ILE A 62 -6.30 -6.46 -0.87
C ILE A 62 -5.10 -7.41 -0.92
N ARG A 63 -4.82 -8.13 0.17
CA ARG A 63 -3.70 -9.08 0.21
C ARG A 63 -3.88 -10.22 -0.79
N LEU A 64 -5.10 -10.74 -0.94
CA LEU A 64 -5.42 -11.80 -1.91
C LEU A 64 -5.30 -11.30 -3.36
N ASP A 65 -5.82 -10.11 -3.65
CA ASP A 65 -5.69 -9.48 -4.97
C ASP A 65 -4.23 -9.22 -5.34
N LEU A 66 -3.43 -8.72 -4.41
CA LEU A 66 -1.99 -8.54 -4.60
C LEU A 66 -1.26 -9.86 -4.85
N ALA A 67 -1.55 -10.90 -4.08
CA ALA A 67 -0.94 -12.21 -4.27
C ALA A 67 -1.27 -12.79 -5.65
N SER A 68 -2.52 -12.69 -6.10
CA SER A 68 -2.94 -13.11 -7.43
C SER A 68 -2.25 -12.30 -8.54
N LYS A 69 -2.13 -10.97 -8.38
CA LYS A 69 -1.42 -10.13 -9.35
C LYS A 69 0.07 -10.44 -9.43
N LEU A 70 0.70 -10.81 -8.31
CA LEU A 70 2.09 -11.24 -8.28
C LEU A 70 2.27 -12.58 -9.01
N GLU A 71 1.39 -13.55 -8.76
CA GLU A 71 1.41 -14.84 -9.48
C GLU A 71 1.20 -14.65 -11.00
N ASP A 72 0.26 -13.78 -11.39
CA ASP A 72 0.06 -13.40 -12.79
C ASP A 72 1.30 -12.70 -13.39
N PHE A 73 2.02 -11.92 -12.59
CA PHE A 73 3.23 -11.24 -13.03
C PHE A 73 4.39 -12.22 -13.21
N GLU A 74 4.62 -13.11 -12.24
CA GLU A 74 5.64 -14.16 -12.29
C GLU A 74 5.40 -15.12 -13.46
N SER A 75 4.16 -15.60 -13.63
CA SER A 75 3.81 -16.49 -14.75
C SER A 75 3.98 -15.87 -16.14
N ARG A 76 3.83 -14.55 -16.27
CA ARG A 76 4.11 -13.80 -17.51
C ARG A 76 5.59 -13.46 -17.67
N ARG A 77 6.34 -13.39 -16.57
CA ARG A 77 7.77 -13.13 -16.57
C ARG A 77 8.55 -14.32 -17.14
N ASP A 78 8.13 -15.54 -16.80
CA ASP A 78 8.76 -16.78 -17.23
C ASP A 78 8.31 -17.25 -18.63
N GLN A 79 7.46 -16.47 -19.32
CA GLN A 79 7.14 -16.71 -20.73
C GLN A 79 8.25 -16.15 -21.61
N ASP A 80 9.05 -17.05 -22.18
CA ASP A 80 10.01 -16.73 -23.24
C ASP A 80 9.33 -15.87 -24.32
N VAL A 81 9.98 -14.75 -24.65
CA VAL A 81 9.55 -13.90 -25.76
C VAL A 81 9.55 -14.75 -27.03
N SER A 82 8.39 -14.88 -27.69
CA SER A 82 8.30 -15.66 -28.94
C SER A 82 9.36 -15.21 -29.94
N GLU A 83 9.88 -16.13 -30.75
CA GLU A 83 10.92 -15.82 -31.76
C GLU A 83 10.52 -14.65 -32.67
N GLU A 84 9.22 -14.55 -33.00
CA GLU A 84 8.64 -13.45 -33.79
C GLU A 84 8.80 -12.10 -33.08
N LYS A 85 8.54 -12.04 -31.78
CA LYS A 85 8.65 -10.80 -30.98
C LYS A 85 10.11 -10.41 -30.73
N LEU A 86 11.01 -11.39 -30.60
CA LEU A 86 12.45 -11.10 -30.56
C LEU A 86 12.95 -10.51 -31.88
N LYS A 87 12.42 -10.98 -33.02
CA LYS A 87 12.71 -10.40 -34.33
C LYS A 87 12.21 -8.97 -34.44
N GLU A 88 10.97 -8.69 -34.03
CA GLU A 88 10.43 -7.32 -33.97
C GLU A 88 11.29 -6.39 -33.09
N TYR A 89 11.81 -6.89 -31.97
CA TYR A 89 12.69 -6.11 -31.09
C TYR A 89 13.99 -5.76 -31.78
N LYS A 90 14.62 -6.72 -32.47
CA LYS A 90 15.85 -6.47 -33.25
C LYS A 90 15.60 -5.49 -34.39
N ASP A 91 14.50 -5.62 -35.11
CA ASP A 91 14.13 -4.70 -36.20
C ASP A 91 13.92 -3.28 -35.66
N THR A 92 13.25 -3.16 -34.51
CA THR A 92 13.03 -1.87 -33.84
C THR A 92 14.34 -1.25 -33.35
N SER A 93 15.22 -2.05 -32.73
CA SER A 93 16.54 -1.60 -32.28
C SER A 93 17.41 -1.10 -33.44
N SER A 94 17.38 -1.81 -34.58
CA SER A 94 18.09 -1.42 -35.80
C SER A 94 17.58 -0.08 -36.32
N ARG A 95 16.24 0.11 -36.31
CA ARG A 95 15.63 1.38 -36.72
C ARG A 95 16.00 2.54 -35.79
N TRP A 96 16.14 2.32 -34.49
CA TRP A 96 16.62 3.35 -33.56
C TRP A 96 18.04 3.81 -33.89
N ILE A 97 18.92 2.86 -34.27
CA ILE A 97 20.27 3.18 -34.72
C ILE A 97 20.24 3.96 -36.04
N GLU A 98 19.47 3.50 -37.02
CA GLU A 98 19.40 4.10 -38.37
C GLU A 98 18.81 5.52 -38.35
N MET A 99 17.75 5.73 -37.57
CA MET A 99 17.03 7.00 -37.50
C MET A 99 17.66 7.98 -36.50
N GLY A 100 18.57 7.50 -35.65
CA GLY A 100 19.33 8.32 -34.71
C GLY A 100 18.66 8.55 -33.34
N PRO A 101 19.41 9.16 -32.41
CA PRO A 101 19.08 9.18 -30.99
C PRO A 101 17.84 10.01 -30.63
N GLU A 102 17.51 11.03 -31.43
CA GLU A 102 16.29 11.83 -31.25
C GLU A 102 15.04 10.97 -31.46
N VAL A 103 14.99 10.25 -32.59
CA VAL A 103 13.85 9.39 -32.94
C VAL A 103 13.73 8.23 -31.94
N ALA A 104 14.86 7.62 -31.56
CA ALA A 104 14.88 6.60 -30.52
C ALA A 104 14.29 7.11 -29.20
N SER A 105 14.66 8.33 -28.78
CA SER A 105 14.18 8.93 -27.53
C SER A 105 12.68 9.21 -27.54
N ILE A 106 12.15 9.76 -28.64
CA ILE A 106 10.72 9.99 -28.84
C ILE A 106 9.95 8.66 -28.77
N GLU A 107 10.49 7.61 -29.36
CA GLU A 107 9.83 6.31 -29.33
C GLU A 107 9.84 5.68 -27.96
N ILE A 108 10.98 5.64 -27.27
CA ILE A 108 11.04 5.09 -25.91
C ILE A 108 10.06 5.84 -24.99
N GLN A 109 9.94 7.16 -25.13
CA GLN A 109 8.96 7.98 -24.40
C GLN A 109 7.51 7.59 -24.77
N ASN A 110 7.21 7.40 -26.06
CA ASN A 110 5.88 6.94 -26.52
C ASN A 110 5.52 5.55 -25.96
N TRP A 111 6.49 4.64 -25.85
CA TRP A 111 6.27 3.32 -25.26
C TRP A 111 6.00 3.42 -23.75
N ARG A 112 6.68 4.32 -23.03
CA ARG A 112 6.40 4.65 -21.62
C ARG A 112 4.96 5.15 -21.45
N GLN A 113 4.52 6.10 -22.28
CA GLN A 113 3.16 6.62 -22.25
C GLN A 113 2.09 5.55 -22.53
N LYS A 114 2.40 4.58 -23.39
CA LYS A 114 1.53 3.44 -23.72
C LYS A 114 1.59 2.29 -22.71
N ARG A 115 2.25 2.46 -21.56
CA ARG A 115 2.49 1.41 -20.54
C ARG A 115 3.23 0.18 -21.09
N ARG A 116 4.07 0.37 -22.10
CA ARG A 116 4.91 -0.67 -22.73
C ARG A 116 6.39 -0.43 -22.49
N PHE A 117 6.74 0.21 -21.37
CA PHE A 117 8.13 0.61 -21.10
C PHE A 117 9.08 -0.59 -20.94
N GLU A 118 8.62 -1.70 -20.35
CA GLU A 118 9.40 -2.94 -20.25
C GLU A 118 9.81 -3.51 -21.61
N GLU A 119 8.97 -3.33 -22.62
CA GLU A 119 9.33 -3.76 -23.97
C GLU A 119 10.38 -2.82 -24.58
N ALA A 120 10.30 -1.52 -24.32
CA ALA A 120 11.33 -0.57 -24.74
C ALA A 120 12.67 -0.85 -24.04
N LEU A 121 12.66 -1.22 -22.75
CA LEU A 121 13.84 -1.68 -22.02
C LEU A 121 14.42 -2.95 -22.64
N SER A 122 13.57 -3.93 -22.97
CA SER A 122 14.00 -5.18 -23.62
C SER A 122 14.62 -4.93 -25.00
N ILE A 123 14.06 -3.99 -25.79
CA ILE A 123 14.62 -3.59 -27.09
C ILE A 123 15.97 -2.90 -26.88
N PHE A 124 16.04 -1.98 -25.92
CA PHE A 124 17.26 -1.27 -25.60
C PHE A 124 18.38 -2.21 -25.18
N GLU A 125 18.10 -3.26 -24.40
CA GLU A 125 19.06 -4.30 -24.00
C GLU A 125 19.72 -5.00 -25.19
N THR A 126 19.03 -5.10 -26.34
CA THR A 126 19.59 -5.71 -27.55
C THR A 126 20.69 -4.89 -28.23
N LEU A 127 20.77 -3.58 -27.92
CA LEU A 127 21.77 -2.68 -28.45
C LEU A 127 23.14 -2.90 -27.80
N LYS A 128 24.21 -2.63 -28.54
CA LYS A 128 25.57 -2.60 -27.99
C LYS A 128 25.84 -1.32 -27.20
N PRO A 129 26.83 -1.31 -26.29
CA PRO A 129 27.14 -0.12 -25.49
C PRO A 129 27.44 1.14 -26.31
N ASP A 130 28.11 1.00 -27.46
CA ASP A 130 28.43 2.09 -28.38
C ASP A 130 27.21 2.62 -29.15
N GLU A 131 26.18 1.79 -29.34
CA GLU A 131 24.90 2.16 -29.96
C GLU A 131 23.95 2.83 -28.94
N LYS A 132 24.04 2.43 -27.67
CA LYS A 132 23.28 3.00 -26.55
C LYS A 132 23.75 4.40 -26.15
N ALA A 133 25.06 4.61 -26.12
CA ALA A 133 25.67 5.84 -25.61
C ALA A 133 25.14 7.13 -26.28
N PRO A 134 24.98 7.21 -27.62
CA PRO A 134 24.39 8.38 -28.27
C PRO A 134 22.95 8.67 -27.85
N ILE A 135 22.13 7.64 -27.63
CA ILE A 135 20.73 7.77 -27.22
C ILE A 135 20.66 8.34 -25.79
N ILE A 136 21.42 7.74 -24.87
CA ILE A 136 21.49 8.19 -23.48
C ILE A 136 22.06 9.60 -23.38
N ALA A 137 23.12 9.91 -24.13
CA ALA A 137 23.71 11.24 -24.15
C ALA A 137 22.73 12.28 -24.71
N PHE A 138 21.97 11.95 -25.75
CA PHE A 138 20.94 12.84 -26.28
C PHE A 138 19.88 13.16 -25.22
N MET A 139 19.37 12.14 -24.52
CA MET A 139 18.37 12.32 -23.48
C MET A 139 18.88 13.18 -22.31
N TYR A 140 20.11 12.95 -21.83
CA TYR A 140 20.70 13.78 -20.76
C TYR A 140 21.02 15.22 -21.18
N ASN A 141 21.25 15.45 -22.48
CA ASN A 141 21.47 16.79 -23.02
C ASN A 141 20.17 17.52 -23.37
N SER A 142 19.01 16.91 -23.13
CA SER A 142 17.71 17.54 -23.30
C SER A 142 17.36 18.42 -22.10
N ASP A 143 16.62 19.50 -22.35
CA ASP A 143 16.04 20.34 -21.29
C ASP A 143 14.72 19.75 -20.72
N ASP A 144 14.28 18.57 -21.19
CA ASP A 144 13.08 17.88 -20.72
C ASP A 144 13.41 16.90 -19.58
N ASP A 145 12.98 17.23 -18.35
CA ASP A 145 13.13 16.39 -17.17
C ASP A 145 12.65 14.94 -17.40
N SER A 146 11.61 14.74 -18.22
CA SER A 146 11.06 13.41 -18.50
C SER A 146 12.00 12.55 -19.34
N LEU A 147 12.84 13.16 -20.18
CA LEU A 147 13.89 12.48 -20.94
C LEU A 147 15.11 12.18 -20.06
N ILE A 148 15.43 13.05 -19.12
CA ILE A 148 16.49 12.80 -18.13
C ILE A 148 16.12 11.58 -17.26
N GLU A 149 14.90 11.54 -16.72
CA GLU A 149 14.40 10.37 -15.98
C GLU A 149 14.43 9.08 -16.83
N LEU A 150 14.15 9.21 -18.13
CA LEU A 150 14.18 8.09 -19.06
C LEU A 150 15.60 7.55 -19.21
N ALA A 151 16.58 8.44 -19.36
CA ALA A 151 17.99 8.09 -19.43
C ALA A 151 18.48 7.41 -18.16
N ASP A 152 18.04 7.89 -16.98
CA ASP A 152 18.33 7.27 -15.69
C ASP A 152 17.78 5.84 -15.63
N ALA A 153 16.51 5.64 -16.00
CA ALA A 153 15.88 4.32 -16.00
C ALA A 153 16.59 3.32 -16.94
N LEU A 154 16.90 3.75 -18.17
CA LEU A 154 17.67 2.95 -19.13
C LEU A 154 19.07 2.62 -18.59
N SER A 155 19.75 3.59 -17.98
CA SER A 155 21.10 3.41 -17.41
C SER A 155 21.09 2.49 -16.18
N MET A 156 20.07 2.56 -15.33
CA MET A 156 19.90 1.66 -14.18
C MET A 156 19.67 0.23 -14.63
N ARG A 157 18.90 0.04 -15.70
CA ARG A 157 18.67 -1.27 -16.32
C ARG A 157 19.96 -1.88 -16.85
N ASP A 158 20.74 -1.12 -17.60
CA ASP A 158 22.04 -1.56 -18.14
C ASP A 158 23.06 -1.93 -17.06
N ARG A 159 22.91 -1.36 -15.85
CA ARG A 159 23.76 -1.64 -14.68
C ARG A 159 23.25 -2.82 -13.84
N GLY A 160 22.15 -3.47 -14.22
CA GLY A 160 21.52 -4.54 -13.42
C GLY A 160 20.89 -4.04 -12.11
N LEU A 161 20.66 -2.73 -11.98
CA LEU A 161 20.01 -2.14 -10.80
C LEU A 161 18.48 -2.19 -10.88
N LEU A 162 17.95 -2.52 -12.06
CA LEU A 162 16.54 -2.87 -12.28
C LEU A 162 16.50 -4.32 -12.78
N PRO A 163 15.56 -5.16 -12.29
CA PRO A 163 15.54 -6.60 -12.56
C PRO A 163 15.37 -6.90 -14.04
N SER A 164 16.42 -7.34 -14.75
CA SER A 164 16.32 -7.64 -16.18
C SER A 164 15.51 -8.90 -16.47
N ARG A 165 14.96 -9.03 -17.69
CA ARG A 165 14.33 -10.28 -18.14
C ARG A 165 15.32 -11.45 -18.16
N SER A 166 16.63 -11.16 -18.26
CA SER A 166 17.71 -12.12 -18.38
C SER A 166 18.35 -12.54 -17.04
N ASP A 167 18.19 -11.77 -15.96
CA ASP A 167 19.01 -11.93 -14.74
C ASP A 167 18.61 -13.08 -13.79
N GLU A 168 17.56 -13.85 -14.07
CA GLU A 168 17.19 -14.99 -13.21
C GLU A 168 17.66 -16.36 -13.71
N PHE A 169 18.36 -16.44 -14.84
CA PHE A 169 18.98 -17.70 -15.30
C PHE A 169 20.37 -17.97 -14.67
N GLY A 170 20.82 -17.11 -13.74
CA GLY A 170 22.20 -17.08 -13.27
C GLY A 170 22.41 -17.15 -11.75
N VAL A 171 21.41 -17.51 -10.95
CA VAL A 171 21.65 -17.81 -9.53
C VAL A 171 21.70 -19.32 -9.36
N ASP A 172 22.91 -19.84 -9.53
CA ASP A 172 23.33 -21.11 -8.95
C ASP A 172 23.07 -21.01 -7.44
N LEU A 173 21.97 -21.59 -6.97
CA LEU A 173 21.75 -21.89 -5.57
C LEU A 173 22.76 -22.97 -5.16
N GLN A 174 24.01 -22.58 -4.97
CA GLN A 174 25.01 -23.38 -4.28
C GLN A 174 25.29 -22.79 -2.90
N ASN A 175 24.76 -23.54 -1.93
CA ASN A 175 24.98 -23.56 -0.47
C ASN A 175 24.25 -22.51 0.37
#